data_AF-A0A3E1E0C3-F1
#
_entry.id   AF-A0A3E1E0C3-F1
#
_cell.length_a   1.000
_cell.length_b   1.000
_cell.length_c   1.000
_cell.angle_alpha   90.00
_cell.angle_beta   90.00
_cell.angle_gamma   90.00
#
_symmetry.space_group_name_H-M   'P 1'
#
loop_
_entity.id
_entity.type
_entity.pdbx_description
1 polymer ?
#
loop_
_entity_poly.entity_id
_entity_poly.type
_entity_poly.pdbx_seq_one_letter_code
_entity_poly.pdbx_strand_id
1 'polypeptide(L)'
;MLHPIICVSVLVLTSTPSFAELNIVPSKSSQDPALLVVDTSTSKVVGTFWGPGGTSDFGYDAGGDVVPEFAWSLDRKYVAVAGGSPRSREVYLYQVVGNTLKPIKIPALTGQQAAPFEKLNNIVAEGVEVVRWKLGGNLLLHFWAHDRVTIEDENQREADVWAEIKVSGGRATIVQTRTAKP
;
A
#
# COMPACT_ATOMS: atom_id res chain seq x y z
N MET A 1 -22.21 15.36 29.20
CA MET A 1 -21.64 15.85 27.92
C MET A 1 -20.93 14.68 27.26
N LEU A 2 -21.46 14.21 26.12
CA LEU A 2 -20.87 13.12 25.34
C LEU A 2 -19.89 13.72 24.34
N HIS A 3 -18.64 13.23 24.34
CA HIS A 3 -17.64 13.60 23.35
C HIS A 3 -17.99 12.92 22.02
N PRO A 4 -17.92 13.63 20.87
CA PRO A 4 -18.05 12.98 19.58
C PRO A 4 -16.80 12.12 19.32
N ILE A 5 -17.00 10.82 19.15
CA ILE A 5 -16.01 9.93 18.54
C ILE A 5 -15.96 10.31 17.07
N ILE A 6 -14.90 11.02 16.64
CA ILE A 6 -14.66 11.29 15.22
C ILE A 6 -14.26 9.96 14.60
N CYS A 7 -15.23 9.27 14.02
CA CYS A 7 -15.01 8.11 13.18
C CYS A 7 -14.64 8.64 11.79
N VAL A 8 -13.34 8.69 11.47
CA VAL A 8 -12.88 9.03 10.11
C VAL A 8 -13.35 7.92 9.17
N SER A 9 -14.44 8.19 8.45
CA SER A 9 -14.98 7.30 7.45
C SER A 9 -14.49 7.80 6.09
N VAL A 10 -13.49 7.14 5.54
CA VAL A 10 -12.99 7.42 4.18
C VAL A 10 -14.09 6.99 3.20
N LEU A 11 -14.77 7.97 2.61
CA LEU A 11 -15.72 7.75 1.53
C LEU A 11 -14.93 7.60 0.23
N VAL A 12 -14.68 6.37 -0.21
CA VAL A 12 -14.09 6.08 -1.52
C VAL A 12 -15.23 5.96 -2.53
N LEU A 13 -15.39 6.97 -3.40
CA LEU A 13 -16.28 6.92 -4.57
C LEU A 13 -15.44 7.00 -5.84
N THR A 14 -14.95 5.84 -6.27
CA THR A 14 -14.81 5.39 -7.66
C THR A 14 -14.53 3.89 -7.58
N SER A 15 -15.06 3.07 -8.48
CA SER A 15 -14.80 1.63 -8.51
C SER A 15 -13.32 1.36 -8.82
N THR A 16 -12.46 1.41 -7.80
CA THR A 16 -11.08 0.94 -7.90
C THR A 16 -11.15 -0.51 -8.34
N PRO A 17 -10.41 -0.94 -9.37
CA PRO A 17 -10.37 -2.35 -9.75
C PRO A 17 -9.99 -3.15 -8.51
N SER A 18 -10.88 -4.07 -8.12
CA SER A 18 -10.57 -5.03 -7.09
C SER A 18 -9.43 -5.90 -7.61
N PHE A 19 -8.20 -5.69 -7.11
CA PHE A 19 -7.06 -6.54 -7.50
C PHE A 19 -7.28 -8.02 -7.16
N ALA A 20 -8.35 -8.37 -6.42
CA ALA A 20 -8.76 -9.76 -6.21
C ALA A 20 -9.22 -10.47 -7.51
N GLU A 21 -9.50 -9.74 -8.59
CA GLU A 21 -9.84 -10.30 -9.91
C GLU A 21 -8.61 -10.58 -10.78
N LEU A 22 -7.41 -10.27 -10.30
CA LEU A 22 -6.17 -10.46 -11.05
C LEU A 22 -5.66 -11.89 -10.96
N ASN A 23 -5.15 -12.37 -12.10
CA ASN A 23 -4.52 -13.67 -12.23
C ASN A 23 -2.99 -13.52 -12.24
N ILE A 24 -2.31 -14.45 -11.59
CA ILE A 24 -0.85 -14.59 -11.65
C ILE A 24 -0.54 -15.67 -12.67
N VAL A 25 0.13 -15.30 -13.76
CA VAL A 25 0.52 -16.23 -14.82
C VAL A 25 2.04 -16.26 -15.01
N PRO A 26 2.64 -17.41 -15.31
CA PRO A 26 4.04 -17.47 -15.73
C PRO A 26 4.25 -16.67 -17.01
N SER A 27 5.37 -15.95 -17.10
CA SER A 27 5.78 -15.32 -18.35
C SER A 27 5.95 -16.35 -19.47
N LYS A 28 5.49 -15.99 -20.67
CA LYS A 28 5.70 -16.77 -21.89
C LYS A 28 7.09 -16.55 -22.50
N SER A 29 7.90 -15.63 -21.95
CA SER A 29 9.26 -15.39 -22.41
C SER A 29 10.17 -16.56 -22.00
N SER A 30 10.76 -17.24 -22.97
CA SER A 30 11.67 -18.36 -22.77
C SER A 30 13.00 -17.98 -22.11
N GLN A 31 13.26 -16.68 -21.91
CA GLN A 31 14.52 -16.17 -21.36
C GLN A 31 14.48 -15.92 -19.85
N ASP A 32 13.29 -15.92 -19.23
CA ASP A 32 13.20 -15.66 -17.79
C ASP A 32 12.09 -16.47 -17.10
N PRO A 33 12.38 -17.73 -16.70
CA PRO A 33 11.39 -18.64 -16.12
C PRO A 33 10.90 -18.21 -14.73
N ALA A 34 11.48 -17.15 -14.15
CA ALA A 34 11.10 -16.63 -12.84
C ALA A 34 10.12 -15.45 -12.91
N LEU A 35 9.78 -14.97 -14.11
CA LEU A 35 8.91 -13.81 -14.31
C LEU A 35 7.44 -14.20 -14.11
N LEU A 36 6.79 -13.63 -13.08
CA LEU A 36 5.35 -13.72 -12.89
C LEU A 36 4.69 -12.44 -13.39
N VAL A 37 3.57 -12.60 -14.09
CA VAL A 37 2.81 -11.52 -14.69
C VAL A 37 1.45 -11.44 -14.01
N VAL A 38 1.08 -10.23 -13.57
CA VAL A 38 -0.25 -9.94 -13.03
C VAL A 38 -1.13 -9.50 -14.21
N ASP A 39 -2.09 -10.35 -14.53
CA ASP A 39 -2.98 -10.19 -15.67
C ASP A 39 -4.43 -9.92 -15.23
N THR A 40 -5.09 -9.02 -15.93
CA THR A 40 -6.51 -8.69 -15.72
C THR A 40 -7.41 -9.70 -16.45
N SER A 41 -8.71 -9.65 -16.17
CA SER A 41 -9.72 -10.38 -16.96
C SER A 41 -9.74 -10.01 -18.45
N THR A 42 -9.15 -8.86 -18.82
CA THR A 42 -9.03 -8.37 -20.20
C THR A 42 -7.70 -8.73 -20.88
N SER A 43 -6.86 -9.56 -20.27
CA SER A 43 -5.52 -9.91 -20.76
C SER A 43 -4.52 -8.74 -20.81
N LYS A 44 -4.80 -7.65 -20.06
CA LYS A 44 -3.86 -6.54 -19.82
C LYS A 44 -2.92 -6.91 -18.67
N VAL A 45 -1.62 -6.91 -18.98
CA VAL A 45 -0.54 -7.00 -17.99
C VAL A 45 -0.40 -5.68 -17.24
N VAL A 46 -0.50 -5.73 -15.92
CA VAL A 46 -0.40 -4.54 -15.05
C VAL A 46 0.80 -4.57 -14.11
N GLY A 47 1.53 -5.68 -14.06
CA GLY A 47 2.74 -5.78 -13.24
C GLY A 47 3.56 -7.04 -13.55
N THR A 48 4.87 -6.92 -13.34
CA THR A 48 5.86 -7.98 -13.54
C THR A 48 6.71 -8.16 -12.29
N PHE A 49 6.93 -9.40 -11.89
CA PHE A 49 7.79 -9.75 -10.76
C PHE A 49 9.02 -10.53 -11.22
N TRP A 50 10.21 -10.03 -10.89
CA TRP A 50 11.49 -10.66 -11.16
C TRP A 50 11.88 -11.63 -10.04
N GLY A 51 12.79 -12.57 -10.31
CA GLY A 51 13.25 -13.60 -9.36
C GLY A 51 13.72 -13.10 -7.97
N PRO A 52 14.10 -14.02 -7.06
CA PRO A 52 14.29 -13.68 -5.64
C PRO A 52 15.31 -12.55 -5.44
N GLY A 53 14.83 -11.40 -4.96
CA GLY A 53 15.62 -10.18 -4.76
C GLY A 53 15.29 -9.02 -5.72
N GLY A 54 14.46 -9.24 -6.73
CA GLY A 54 14.01 -8.19 -7.65
C GLY A 54 12.88 -7.33 -7.08
N THR A 55 13.02 -6.02 -7.18
CA THR A 55 11.91 -5.07 -7.10
C THR A 55 11.12 -5.14 -8.41
N SER A 56 9.79 -5.03 -8.34
CA SER A 56 8.95 -4.93 -9.53
C SER A 56 9.28 -3.62 -10.26
N ASP A 57 9.56 -3.68 -11.55
CA ASP A 57 9.77 -2.48 -12.36
C ASP A 57 8.49 -2.00 -13.03
N PHE A 58 8.41 -0.69 -13.16
CA PHE A 58 7.32 0.14 -13.67
C PHE A 58 6.84 -0.27 -15.07
N GLY A 59 5.59 0.08 -15.38
CA GLY A 59 5.20 0.43 -16.74
C GLY A 59 4.25 1.63 -16.65
N TYR A 60 4.41 2.65 -17.49
CA TYR A 60 3.28 3.52 -17.84
C TYR A 60 2.56 2.80 -18.98
N ASP A 61 1.23 2.73 -18.96
CA ASP A 61 0.57 2.39 -20.22
C ASP A 61 0.66 3.59 -21.18
N ALA A 62 0.53 3.32 -22.48
CA ALA A 62 0.62 4.35 -23.51
C ALA A 62 -0.48 5.44 -23.39
N GLY A 63 -1.47 5.25 -22.51
CA GLY A 63 -2.55 6.19 -22.24
C GLY A 63 -2.25 7.17 -21.10
N GLY A 64 -1.17 6.97 -20.34
CA GLY A 64 -0.82 7.80 -19.18
C GLY A 64 -1.60 7.45 -17.90
N ASP A 65 -2.25 6.29 -17.85
CA ASP A 65 -2.94 5.83 -16.66
C ASP A 65 -1.93 5.41 -15.58
N VAL A 66 -2.27 5.67 -14.31
CA VAL A 66 -1.46 5.29 -13.15
C VAL A 66 -1.42 3.77 -13.07
N VAL A 67 -0.26 3.18 -13.37
CA VAL A 67 -0.04 1.75 -13.17
C VAL A 67 0.31 1.50 -11.71
N PRO A 68 -0.38 0.54 -11.07
CA PRO A 68 -0.15 0.20 -9.67
C PRO A 68 1.26 -0.35 -9.45
N GLU A 69 1.89 0.04 -8.35
CA GLU A 69 3.15 -0.52 -7.88
C GLU A 69 2.88 -1.78 -7.04
N PHE A 70 3.56 -2.87 -7.38
CA PHE A 70 3.46 -4.13 -6.65
C PHE A 70 4.73 -4.37 -5.84
N ALA A 71 4.60 -4.63 -4.56
CA ALA A 71 5.70 -4.99 -3.66
C ALA A 71 5.44 -6.40 -3.11
N TRP A 72 6.26 -7.36 -3.54
CA TRP A 72 6.10 -8.77 -3.19
C TRP A 72 6.90 -9.14 -1.94
N SER A 73 6.33 -10.00 -1.10
CA SER A 73 7.09 -10.65 -0.03
C SER A 73 8.15 -11.58 -0.63
N LEU A 74 9.27 -11.76 0.06
CA LEU A 74 10.38 -12.58 -0.43
C LEU A 74 9.99 -14.05 -0.69
N ASP A 75 9.04 -14.56 0.09
CA ASP A 75 8.49 -15.91 -0.06
C ASP A 75 7.35 -15.99 -1.10
N ARG A 76 7.02 -14.87 -1.76
CA ARG A 76 5.98 -14.71 -2.78
C ARG A 76 4.57 -15.09 -2.32
N LYS A 77 4.33 -15.13 -1.00
CA LYS A 77 3.02 -15.45 -0.44
C LYS A 77 2.11 -14.24 -0.30
N TYR A 78 2.68 -13.04 -0.37
CA TYR A 78 1.96 -11.79 -0.18
C TYR A 78 2.43 -10.74 -1.18
N VAL A 79 1.53 -9.83 -1.51
CA VAL A 79 1.83 -8.66 -2.33
C VAL A 79 1.09 -7.45 -1.76
N ALA A 80 1.82 -6.36 -1.55
CA ALA A 80 1.26 -5.05 -1.28
C ALA A 80 1.20 -4.28 -2.60
N VAL A 81 0.11 -3.57 -2.84
CA VAL A 81 -0.13 -2.84 -4.07
C VAL A 81 -0.39 -1.39 -3.73
N ALA A 82 0.47 -0.48 -4.20
CA ALA A 82 0.26 0.95 -4.07
C ALA A 82 -0.33 1.46 -5.40
N GLY A 83 -1.54 2.01 -5.37
CA GLY A 83 -2.18 2.51 -6.58
C GLY A 83 -3.66 2.82 -6.39
N GLY A 84 -4.16 3.86 -7.07
CA GLY A 84 -5.59 4.20 -7.09
C GLY A 84 -5.88 5.59 -7.66
N SER A 85 -5.08 6.61 -7.34
CA SER A 85 -5.12 7.91 -8.03
C SER A 85 -3.86 8.74 -7.75
N PRO A 86 -3.56 9.79 -8.55
CA PRO A 86 -2.47 10.73 -8.28
C PRO A 86 -2.55 11.45 -6.92
N ARG A 87 -3.73 11.40 -6.27
CA ARG A 87 -4.03 12.10 -5.00
C ARG A 87 -4.39 11.17 -3.84
N SER A 88 -4.55 9.86 -4.08
CA SER A 88 -4.83 8.86 -3.05
C SER A 88 -3.70 7.83 -3.05
N ARG A 89 -2.78 7.98 -2.09
CA ARG A 89 -1.75 6.96 -1.82
C ARG A 89 -2.37 5.87 -0.95
N GLU A 90 -3.22 5.07 -1.57
CA GLU A 90 -3.79 3.89 -0.94
C GLU A 90 -2.87 2.68 -1.14
N VAL A 91 -2.78 1.86 -0.10
CA VAL A 91 -2.10 0.57 -0.16
C VAL A 91 -3.11 -0.53 0.07
N TYR A 92 -3.10 -1.51 -0.83
CA TYR A 92 -3.85 -2.75 -0.74
C TYR A 92 -2.89 -3.89 -0.40
N LEU A 93 -3.34 -4.88 0.37
CA LEU A 93 -2.52 -6.03 0.74
C LEU A 93 -3.25 -7.32 0.38
N TYR A 94 -2.54 -8.28 -0.20
CA TYR A 94 -3.10 -9.55 -0.66
C TYR A 94 -2.26 -10.75 -0.23
N GLN A 95 -2.94 -11.87 0.00
CA GLN A 95 -2.38 -13.21 0.05
C GLN A 95 -2.46 -13.84 -1.34
N VAL A 96 -1.39 -14.49 -1.76
CA VAL A 96 -1.34 -15.30 -2.97
C VAL A 96 -1.86 -16.70 -2.66
N VAL A 97 -2.93 -17.11 -3.34
CA VAL A 97 -3.55 -18.42 -3.17
C VAL A 97 -3.67 -19.08 -4.54
N GLY A 98 -2.75 -20.00 -4.84
CA GLY A 98 -2.59 -20.52 -6.19
C GLY A 98 -2.21 -19.39 -7.16
N ASN A 99 -3.03 -19.18 -8.19
CA ASN A 99 -2.82 -18.14 -9.20
C ASN A 99 -3.71 -16.90 -8.96
N THR A 100 -4.28 -16.74 -7.77
CA THR A 100 -5.23 -15.66 -7.46
C THR A 100 -4.77 -14.84 -6.25
N LEU A 101 -5.33 -13.64 -6.11
CA LEU A 101 -5.11 -12.74 -4.97
C LEU A 101 -6.32 -12.71 -4.03
N LYS A 102 -6.07 -12.96 -2.74
CA LYS A 102 -7.07 -12.84 -1.68
C LYS A 102 -6.77 -11.62 -0.80
N PRO A 103 -7.71 -10.67 -0.63
CA PRO A 103 -7.44 -9.45 0.12
C PRO A 103 -7.16 -9.71 1.60
N ILE A 104 -6.23 -8.94 2.16
CA ILE A 104 -5.91 -8.84 3.58
C ILE A 104 -6.13 -7.39 4.01
N LYS A 105 -6.89 -7.18 5.07
CA LYS A 105 -7.11 -5.85 5.63
C LYS A 105 -5.84 -5.35 6.32
N ILE A 106 -5.36 -4.17 5.93
CA ILE A 106 -4.32 -3.45 6.67
C ILE A 106 -4.94 -2.91 7.97
N PRO A 107 -4.34 -3.19 9.14
CA PRO A 107 -4.79 -2.64 10.41
C PRO A 107 -4.65 -1.11 10.43
N ALA A 108 -5.67 -0.42 10.95
CA ALA A 108 -5.60 1.02 11.20
C ALA A 108 -4.69 1.33 12.39
N LEU A 109 -4.03 2.49 12.37
CA LEU A 109 -3.35 3.04 13.55
C LEU A 109 -4.40 3.39 14.61
N THR A 110 -4.13 3.07 15.88
CA THR A 110 -5.06 3.37 16.98
C THR A 110 -4.33 3.87 18.23
N GLY A 111 -5.02 4.67 19.05
CA GLY A 111 -4.49 5.19 20.32
C GLY A 111 -3.16 5.92 20.12
N GLN A 112 -2.13 5.55 20.88
CA GLN A 112 -0.81 6.17 20.80
C GLN A 112 -0.14 6.06 19.43
N GLN A 113 -0.54 5.10 18.59
CA GLN A 113 -0.04 4.98 17.23
C GLN A 113 -0.56 6.10 16.32
N ALA A 114 -1.77 6.59 16.58
CA ALA A 114 -2.43 7.64 15.80
C ALA A 114 -2.21 9.06 16.37
N ALA A 115 -1.67 9.16 17.59
CA ALA A 115 -1.43 10.44 18.28
C ALA A 115 -0.66 11.51 17.47
N PRO A 116 0.28 11.18 16.55
CA PRO A 116 0.89 12.19 15.69
C PRO A 116 -0.12 12.91 14.77
N PHE A 117 -1.12 12.20 14.26
CA PHE A 117 -2.14 12.73 13.34
C PHE A 117 -3.17 13.60 14.05
N GLU A 118 -3.46 13.31 15.32
CA GLU A 118 -4.39 14.10 16.16
C GLU A 118 -3.91 15.54 16.43
N LYS A 119 -2.63 15.83 16.15
CA LYS A 119 -2.04 17.17 16.29
C LYS A 119 -2.24 18.06 15.06
N LEU A 120 -2.76 17.48 13.97
CA LEU A 120 -3.06 18.19 12.73
C LEU A 120 -4.50 18.70 12.78
N ASN A 121 -4.76 19.89 12.23
CA ASN A 121 -6.07 20.54 12.36
C ASN A 121 -6.81 20.73 11.04
N ASN A 122 -6.10 20.74 9.90
CA ASN A 122 -6.62 21.03 8.56
C ASN A 122 -5.87 20.21 7.50
N ILE A 123 -5.97 18.88 7.60
CA ILE A 123 -5.28 17.94 6.71
C ILE A 123 -5.66 18.21 5.26
N VAL A 124 -4.65 18.45 4.41
CA VAL A 124 -4.82 18.69 2.96
C VAL A 124 -4.34 17.54 2.11
N ALA A 125 -3.49 16.68 2.67
CA ALA A 125 -3.00 15.48 2.03
C ALA A 125 -2.69 14.44 3.11
N GLU A 126 -3.04 13.20 2.84
CA GLU A 126 -2.70 12.06 3.68
C GLU A 126 -2.54 10.82 2.80
N GLY A 127 -1.83 9.82 3.31
CA GLY A 127 -1.57 8.62 2.55
C GLY A 127 -0.87 7.53 3.33
N VAL A 128 -0.79 6.37 2.67
CA VAL A 128 0.00 5.22 3.09
C VAL A 128 0.91 4.83 1.94
N GLU A 129 2.15 4.49 2.26
CA GLU A 129 3.14 4.05 1.29
C GLU A 129 3.72 2.70 1.68
N VAL A 130 3.97 1.88 0.67
CA VAL A 130 4.76 0.67 0.84
C VAL A 130 6.23 1.07 0.80
N VAL A 131 6.94 0.85 1.91
CA VAL A 131 8.39 1.13 1.95
C VAL A 131 9.17 -0.08 1.45
N ARG A 132 8.92 -1.26 2.02
CA ARG A 132 9.56 -2.54 1.64
C ARG A 132 9.01 -3.71 2.42
N TRP A 133 9.18 -4.92 1.89
CA TRP A 133 9.19 -6.14 2.70
C TRP A 133 10.57 -6.34 3.34
N LYS A 134 10.60 -6.59 4.65
CA LYS A 134 11.83 -6.90 5.39
C LYS A 134 12.20 -8.37 5.21
N LEU A 135 13.49 -8.70 5.38
CA LEU A 135 13.99 -10.09 5.35
C LEU A 135 13.24 -11.04 6.29
N GLY A 136 12.70 -10.54 7.41
CA GLY A 136 11.88 -11.31 8.36
C GLY A 136 10.42 -11.51 7.96
N GLY A 137 10.00 -11.10 6.75
CA GLY A 137 8.63 -11.26 6.25
C GLY A 137 7.63 -10.19 6.71
N ASN A 138 8.05 -9.22 7.52
CA ASN A 138 7.20 -8.07 7.88
C ASN A 138 7.20 -7.03 6.75
N LEU A 139 6.04 -6.44 6.49
CA LEU A 139 5.87 -5.31 5.59
C LEU A 139 6.09 -4.01 6.37
N LEU A 140 6.94 -3.13 5.86
CA LEU A 140 7.11 -1.78 6.38
C LEU A 140 6.23 -0.82 5.58
N LEU A 141 5.28 -0.19 6.27
CA LEU A 141 4.43 0.87 5.72
C LEU A 141 4.80 2.22 6.34
N HIS A 142 4.59 3.29 5.59
CA HIS A 142 4.70 4.67 6.06
C HIS A 142 3.34 5.34 5.92
N PHE A 143 2.76 5.73 7.03
CA PHE A 143 1.55 6.53 7.12
C PHE A 143 1.96 7.98 7.29
N TRP A 144 1.40 8.88 6.48
CA TRP A 144 1.76 10.28 6.50
C TRP A 144 0.55 11.20 6.31
N ALA A 145 0.64 12.42 6.85
CA ALA A 145 -0.31 13.48 6.61
C ALA A 145 0.34 14.86 6.69
N HIS A 146 -0.13 15.80 5.88
CA HIS A 146 0.30 17.20 5.86
C HIS A 146 -0.87 18.12 6.21
N ASP A 147 -0.62 19.07 7.10
CA ASP A 147 -1.57 20.13 7.46
C ASP A 147 -1.55 21.27 6.43
N ARG A 148 -2.63 22.04 6.31
CA ARG A 148 -2.62 23.25 5.49
C ARG A 148 -1.79 24.33 6.16
N VAL A 149 -0.85 24.93 5.43
CA VAL A 149 -0.26 26.23 5.81
C VAL A 149 -1.22 27.33 5.38
N THR A 150 -1.68 28.14 6.34
CA THR A 150 -2.70 29.19 6.07
C THR A 150 -2.16 30.61 6.20
N ILE A 151 -0.97 30.78 6.77
CA ILE A 151 -0.29 32.05 6.99
C ILE A 151 1.16 31.90 6.53
N GLU A 152 1.73 32.96 5.95
CA GLU A 152 3.04 32.96 5.28
C GLU A 152 4.20 32.49 6.18
N ASP A 153 4.09 32.67 7.50
CA ASP A 153 5.10 32.30 8.50
C ASP A 153 4.73 31.07 9.37
N GLU A 154 3.64 30.35 9.05
CA GLU A 154 3.29 29.12 9.78
C GLU A 154 4.20 27.97 9.34
N ASN A 155 4.85 27.30 10.30
CA ASN A 155 5.61 26.08 10.03
C ASN A 155 4.68 24.98 9.52
N GLN A 156 5.06 24.33 8.41
CA GLN A 156 4.40 23.13 7.92
C GLN A 156 4.35 22.07 9.03
N ARG A 157 3.14 21.59 9.34
CA ARG A 157 2.93 20.50 10.29
C ARG A 157 2.71 19.22 9.51
N GLU A 158 3.40 18.17 9.93
CA GLU A 158 3.39 16.86 9.30
C GLU A 158 3.28 15.79 10.39
N ALA A 159 2.61 14.69 10.05
CA ALA A 159 2.58 13.50 10.87
C ALA A 159 3.16 12.35 10.07
N ASP A 160 4.14 11.67 10.64
CA ASP A 160 4.75 10.48 10.06
C ASP A 160 4.75 9.33 11.05
N VAL A 161 4.26 8.18 10.59
CA VAL A 161 4.32 6.93 11.35
C VAL A 161 4.75 5.80 10.43
N TRP A 162 5.90 5.20 10.75
CA TRP A 162 6.36 3.97 10.11
C TRP A 162 5.88 2.78 10.93
N ALA A 163 5.09 1.90 10.32
CA ALA A 163 4.56 0.72 10.97
C ALA A 163 5.13 -0.56 10.35
N GLU A 164 5.62 -1.46 11.21
CA GLU A 164 5.92 -2.82 10.80
C GLU A 164 4.67 -3.67 10.97
N ILE A 165 4.27 -4.28 9.85
CA ILE A 165 3.08 -5.12 9.74
C ILE A 165 3.55 -6.57 9.59
N LYS A 166 3.21 -7.39 10.59
CA LYS A 166 3.34 -8.84 10.46
C LYS A 166 2.17 -9.38 9.66
N VAL A 167 2.47 -10.10 8.59
CA VAL A 167 1.47 -10.74 7.72
C VAL A 167 1.59 -12.24 7.84
N SER A 168 0.48 -12.92 8.16
CA SER A 168 0.46 -14.37 8.31
C SER A 168 -0.91 -14.93 7.96
N GLY A 169 -0.96 -15.78 6.95
CA GLY A 169 -2.20 -16.26 6.37
C GLY A 169 -3.04 -15.07 5.87
N GLY A 170 -4.35 -15.08 6.16
CA GLY A 170 -5.25 -13.99 5.79
C GLY A 170 -5.31 -12.82 6.77
N ARG A 171 -4.28 -12.60 7.60
CA ARG A 171 -4.29 -11.58 8.67
C ARG A 171 -3.03 -10.72 8.66
N ALA A 172 -3.20 -9.45 9.00
CA ALA A 172 -2.14 -8.49 9.19
C ALA A 172 -2.28 -7.78 10.54
N THR A 173 -1.17 -7.56 11.25
CA THR A 173 -1.14 -6.90 12.56
C THR A 173 0.04 -5.95 12.66
N ILE A 174 -0.16 -4.75 13.22
CA ILE A 174 0.93 -3.84 13.58
C ILE A 174 1.70 -4.46 14.74
N VAL A 175 3.01 -4.64 14.57
CA VAL A 175 3.90 -5.14 15.63
C VAL A 175 4.77 -4.05 16.22
N GLN A 176 5.04 -2.99 15.46
CA GLN A 176 5.84 -1.86 15.91
C GLN A 176 5.46 -0.61 15.14
N THR A 177 5.49 0.54 15.80
CA THR A 177 5.39 1.86 15.18
C THR A 177 6.55 2.75 15.64
N ARG A 178 6.95 3.69 14.78
CA ARG A 178 7.92 4.74 15.12
C ARG A 178 7.61 6.01 14.34
N THR A 179 8.04 7.16 14.84
CA THR A 179 7.91 8.49 14.19
C THR A 179 9.25 9.01 13.65
N ALA A 180 10.30 8.20 13.70
CA ALA A 180 11.58 8.51 13.07
C ALA A 180 11.75 7.62 11.82
N LYS A 181 12.24 8.22 10.74
CA LYS A 181 12.48 7.52 9.48
C LYS A 181 13.47 6.35 9.68
N PRO A 182 13.12 5.13 9.24
CA PRO A 182 13.88 3.91 9.52
C PRO A 182 15.01 3.61 8.53
#